data_AF-A0A520GW26-F1
#
_entry.id   AF-A0A520GW26-F1
#
_cell.length_a   1.000
_cell.length_b   1.000
_cell.length_c   1.000
_cell.angle_alpha   90.00
_cell.angle_beta   90.00
_cell.angle_gamma   90.00
#
_symmetry.space_group_name_H-M   'P 1'
#
loop_
_entity.id
_entity.type
_entity.pdbx_description
1 polymer ?
#
loop_
_entity_poly.entity_id
_entity_poly.type
_entity_poly.pdbx_seq_one_letter_code
_entity_poly.pdbx_strand_id
1 'polypeptide(L)'
;MNSTLSPEILKTKQHFEILDGLRGVAAIAIVIFHFMEMVYEFKLNFIGHGFLAVDFFFCLSGFVIAYAYDDRIGKMGNIEFFKSRLIRLHPLVFLGSVLGLLAFLFDPFGGHPELYSAGKIILIFLCSIFLIPFPVIGERSFNLFGLNAPAWSLFWEYIANIVYAFVLYRISRKYLIVLIIISAIALCYVSYSAGNVLGGWGKDSFW
;
A
#
# COMPACT_ATOMS: atom_id res chain seq x y z
N MET A 1 -0.39 30.76 -17.82
CA MET A 1 1.09 30.84 -17.87
C MET A 1 1.65 29.45 -17.65
N ASN A 2 2.16 28.79 -18.68
CA ASN A 2 2.94 27.57 -18.51
C ASN A 2 4.34 27.97 -18.03
N SER A 3 4.52 28.10 -16.71
CA SER A 3 5.86 28.15 -16.13
C SER A 3 6.47 26.76 -16.29
N THR A 4 7.31 26.58 -17.31
CA THR A 4 8.14 25.38 -17.44
C THR A 4 9.01 25.27 -16.19
N LEU A 5 8.79 24.23 -15.38
CA LEU A 5 9.57 23.98 -14.17
C LEU A 5 11.05 23.83 -14.54
N SER A 6 11.93 24.47 -13.76
CA SER A 6 13.37 24.34 -13.97
C SER A 6 13.81 22.87 -13.79
N PRO A 7 14.72 22.35 -14.63
CA PRO A 7 15.26 21.00 -14.49
C PRO A 7 15.86 20.71 -13.11
N GLU A 8 16.39 21.71 -12.42
CA GLU A 8 16.93 21.55 -11.06
C GLU A 8 15.86 21.16 -10.03
N ILE A 9 14.62 21.65 -10.17
CA ILE A 9 13.50 21.32 -9.27
C ILE A 9 13.09 19.85 -9.48
N LEU A 10 13.19 19.37 -10.71
CA LEU A 10 12.81 18.00 -11.08
C LEU A 10 13.90 16.97 -10.77
N LYS A 11 15.16 17.41 -10.58
CA LYS A 11 16.30 16.52 -10.30
C LYS A 11 16.07 15.67 -9.06
N THR A 12 16.31 14.37 -9.16
CA THR A 12 16.21 13.42 -8.06
C THR A 12 17.38 13.57 -7.08
N LYS A 13 17.11 13.37 -5.78
CA LYS A 13 18.16 13.33 -4.75
C LYS A 13 18.96 12.04 -4.81
N GLN A 14 20.11 12.03 -4.14
CA GLN A 14 20.92 10.83 -3.97
C GLN A 14 20.07 9.69 -3.40
N HIS A 15 20.20 8.52 -4.01
CA HIS A 15 19.50 7.31 -3.64
C HIS A 15 20.27 6.55 -2.55
N PHE A 16 19.55 5.85 -1.68
CA PHE A 16 20.13 5.08 -0.58
C PHE A 16 20.05 3.59 -0.88
N GLU A 17 21.11 3.02 -1.43
CA GLU A 17 21.21 1.59 -1.80
C GLU A 17 20.88 0.65 -0.62
N ILE A 18 21.29 1.03 0.59
CA ILE A 18 21.01 0.22 1.79
C ILE A 18 19.52 0.11 2.12
N LEU A 19 18.75 1.17 1.83
CA LEU A 19 17.30 1.17 2.04
C LEU A 19 16.60 0.27 1.02
N ASP A 20 17.13 0.16 -0.18
CA ASP A 20 16.66 -0.79 -1.19
C ASP A 20 17.00 -2.24 -0.80
N GLY A 21 18.20 -2.48 -0.27
CA GLY A 21 18.54 -3.78 0.31
C GLY A 21 17.57 -4.21 1.41
N LEU A 22 17.25 -3.29 2.34
CA LEU A 22 16.27 -3.56 3.40
C LEU A 22 14.85 -3.79 2.85
N ARG A 23 14.43 -3.06 1.83
CA ARG A 23 13.15 -3.32 1.11
C ARG A 23 13.15 -4.73 0.53
N GLY A 24 14.25 -5.17 -0.07
CA GLY A 24 14.39 -6.52 -0.62
C GLY A 24 14.20 -7.60 0.44
N VAL A 25 14.89 -7.46 1.59
CA VAL A 25 14.76 -8.39 2.72
C VAL A 25 13.31 -8.41 3.25
N ALA A 26 12.70 -7.24 3.43
CA ALA A 26 11.31 -7.12 3.89
C ALA A 26 10.32 -7.75 2.89
N ALA A 27 10.52 -7.56 1.59
CA ALA A 27 9.68 -8.18 0.55
C ALA A 27 9.77 -9.71 0.59
N ILE A 28 10.99 -10.27 0.71
CA ILE A 28 11.19 -11.72 0.85
C ILE A 28 10.51 -12.25 2.11
N ALA A 29 10.62 -11.54 3.23
CA ALA A 29 9.95 -11.91 4.47
C ALA A 29 8.42 -11.96 4.32
N ILE A 30 7.81 -11.01 3.60
CA ILE A 30 6.36 -11.02 3.31
C ILE A 30 5.96 -12.24 2.47
N VAL A 31 6.74 -12.57 1.43
CA VAL A 31 6.46 -13.74 0.58
C VAL A 31 6.53 -15.02 1.40
N ILE A 32 7.59 -15.20 2.20
CA ILE A 32 7.73 -16.35 3.09
C ILE A 32 6.57 -16.40 4.10
N PHE A 33 6.21 -15.26 4.68
CA PHE A 33 5.09 -15.15 5.60
C PHE A 33 3.79 -15.69 5.01
N HIS A 34 3.39 -15.26 3.81
CA HIS A 34 2.15 -15.73 3.19
C HIS A 34 2.18 -17.22 2.84
N PHE A 35 3.33 -17.76 2.41
CA PHE A 35 3.45 -19.21 2.23
C PHE A 35 3.28 -19.97 3.55
N MET A 36 3.89 -19.48 4.63
CA MET A 36 3.77 -20.13 5.95
C MET A 36 2.37 -19.96 6.55
N GLU A 37 1.71 -18.83 6.31
CA GLU A 37 0.33 -18.53 6.74
C GLU A 37 -0.69 -19.50 6.11
N MET A 38 -0.45 -19.94 4.87
CA MET A 38 -1.31 -20.93 4.21
C MET A 38 -1.14 -22.35 4.79
N VAL A 39 -0.02 -22.65 5.45
CA VAL A 39 0.35 -24.01 5.88
C VAL A 39 0.23 -24.19 7.39
N TYR A 40 0.55 -23.16 8.17
CA TYR A 40 0.65 -23.22 9.62
C TYR A 40 -0.29 -22.23 10.30
N GLU A 41 -0.91 -22.67 11.39
CA GLU A 41 -1.59 -21.76 12.31
C GLU A 41 -0.61 -20.74 12.91
N PHE A 42 -1.11 -19.55 13.23
CA PHE A 42 -0.30 -18.43 13.72
C PHE A 42 0.69 -18.79 14.83
N LYS A 43 0.28 -19.61 15.81
CA LYS A 43 1.12 -20.02 16.96
C LYS A 43 2.29 -20.94 16.57
N LEU A 44 2.17 -21.64 15.45
CA LEU A 44 3.16 -22.59 14.94
C LEU A 44 4.00 -21.98 13.80
N ASN A 45 3.56 -20.84 13.26
CA ASN A 45 4.27 -20.12 12.21
C ASN A 45 5.43 -19.31 12.80
N PHE A 46 6.68 -19.74 12.52
CA PHE A 46 7.89 -19.07 12.99
C PHE A 46 8.02 -17.61 12.53
N ILE A 47 7.34 -17.25 11.44
CA ILE A 47 7.27 -15.89 10.90
C ILE A 47 5.84 -15.34 11.02
N GLY A 48 5.03 -15.78 11.99
CA GLY A 48 3.62 -15.37 12.13
C GLY A 48 3.40 -13.85 12.23
N HIS A 49 4.43 -13.09 12.62
CA HIS A 49 4.42 -11.61 12.65
C HIS A 49 4.99 -10.96 11.38
N GLY A 50 5.22 -11.72 10.30
CA GLY A 50 5.84 -11.24 9.07
C GLY A 50 5.05 -10.13 8.37
N PHE A 51 3.75 -10.01 8.64
CA PHE A 51 2.93 -8.90 8.19
C PHE A 51 3.46 -7.52 8.64
N LEU A 52 4.21 -7.43 9.76
CA LEU A 52 4.81 -6.18 10.24
C LEU A 52 5.88 -5.59 9.30
N ALA A 53 6.36 -6.38 8.33
CA ALA A 53 7.22 -5.87 7.27
C ALA A 53 6.51 -4.80 6.43
N VAL A 54 5.17 -4.82 6.34
CA VAL A 54 4.39 -3.78 5.66
C VAL A 54 4.48 -2.43 6.41
N ASP A 55 4.44 -2.43 7.74
CA ASP A 55 4.67 -1.23 8.55
C ASP A 55 6.04 -0.62 8.31
N PHE A 56 7.06 -1.48 8.15
CA PHE A 56 8.40 -1.04 7.76
C PHE A 56 8.39 -0.36 6.38
N PHE A 57 7.68 -0.91 5.39
CA PHE A 57 7.51 -0.26 4.08
C PHE A 57 6.85 1.10 4.18
N PHE A 58 5.81 1.26 5.01
CA PHE A 58 5.15 2.54 5.22
C PHE A 58 6.06 3.58 5.87
N CYS A 59 6.77 3.21 6.95
CA CYS A 59 7.73 4.09 7.60
C CYS A 59 8.82 4.55 6.63
N LEU A 60 9.36 3.62 5.84
CA LEU A 60 10.38 3.90 4.85
C LEU A 60 9.85 4.75 3.69
N SER A 61 8.59 4.54 3.28
CA SER A 61 7.95 5.37 2.28
C SER A 61 7.81 6.82 2.75
N GLY A 62 7.32 7.03 3.97
CA GLY A 62 7.23 8.35 4.59
C GLY A 62 8.59 9.07 4.64
N PHE A 63 9.63 8.36 5.08
CA PHE A 63 11.00 8.89 5.05
C PHE A 63 11.45 9.30 3.64
N VAL A 64 11.29 8.42 2.65
CA VAL A 64 11.72 8.67 1.27
C VAL A 64 10.93 9.83 0.65
N ILE A 65 9.63 9.94 0.92
CA ILE A 65 8.81 11.06 0.45
C ILE A 65 9.29 12.37 1.07
N ALA A 66 9.42 12.44 2.39
CA ALA A 66 9.87 13.65 3.08
C ALA A 66 11.27 14.07 2.59
N TYR A 67 12.22 13.13 2.55
CA TYR A 67 13.57 13.38 2.06
C TYR A 67 13.58 13.92 0.62
N ALA A 68 12.80 13.32 -0.27
CA ALA A 68 12.82 13.65 -1.69
C ALA A 68 12.00 14.90 -2.05
N TYR A 69 11.04 15.33 -1.22
CA TYR A 69 10.05 16.34 -1.62
C TYR A 69 9.88 17.54 -0.68
N ASP A 70 10.27 17.48 0.61
CA ASP A 70 10.01 18.56 1.58
C ASP A 70 10.48 19.95 1.08
N ASP A 71 11.67 20.01 0.48
CA ASP A 71 12.32 21.26 0.03
C ASP A 71 11.84 21.75 -1.35
N ARG A 72 11.13 20.92 -2.11
CA ARG A 72 10.76 21.23 -3.50
C ARG A 72 9.29 21.13 -3.82
N ILE A 73 8.46 20.46 -3.02
CA ILE A 73 7.03 20.27 -3.30
C ILE A 73 6.30 21.60 -3.46
N GLY A 74 6.65 22.61 -2.66
CA GLY A 74 6.09 23.96 -2.77
C GLY A 74 6.44 24.68 -4.08
N LYS A 75 7.57 24.34 -4.71
CA LYS A 75 8.02 24.91 -6.01
C LYS A 75 7.53 24.08 -7.19
N MET A 76 7.46 22.76 -7.02
CA MET A 76 7.04 21.79 -8.04
C MET A 76 5.52 21.79 -8.26
N GLY A 77 4.75 22.05 -7.19
CA GLY A 77 3.29 22.02 -7.21
C GLY A 77 2.70 20.61 -7.12
N ASN A 78 1.44 20.53 -6.72
CA ASN A 78 0.77 19.26 -6.41
C ASN A 78 0.59 18.37 -7.65
N ILE A 79 0.37 18.95 -8.83
CA ILE A 79 0.16 18.19 -10.07
C ILE A 79 1.39 17.33 -10.40
N GLU A 80 2.57 17.94 -10.43
CA GLU A 80 3.81 17.21 -10.75
C GLU A 80 4.22 16.26 -9.61
N PHE A 81 3.90 16.58 -8.36
CA PHE A 81 4.02 15.63 -7.25
C PHE A 81 3.19 14.37 -7.50
N PHE A 82 1.88 14.50 -7.70
CA PHE A 82 0.99 13.36 -7.90
C PHE A 82 1.32 12.58 -9.16
N LYS A 83 1.70 13.26 -10.25
CA LYS A 83 2.17 12.60 -11.47
C LYS A 83 3.41 11.75 -11.22
N SER A 84 4.40 12.26 -10.47
CA SER A 84 5.59 11.48 -10.09
C SER A 84 5.23 10.25 -9.26
N ARG A 85 4.31 10.40 -8.29
CA ARG A 85 3.81 9.27 -7.49
C ARG A 85 3.06 8.25 -8.35
N LEU A 86 2.22 8.70 -9.27
CA LEU A 86 1.42 7.84 -10.16
C LEU A 86 2.31 7.00 -11.07
N ILE A 87 3.31 7.60 -11.73
CA ILE A 87 4.26 6.88 -12.60
C ILE A 87 5.04 5.81 -11.81
N ARG A 88 5.29 6.05 -10.51
CA ARG A 88 6.01 5.11 -9.66
C ARG A 88 5.13 3.95 -9.16
N LEU A 89 3.90 4.22 -8.73
CA LEU A 89 3.06 3.25 -8.03
C LEU A 89 2.10 2.50 -8.96
N HIS A 90 1.48 3.20 -9.91
CA HIS A 90 0.39 2.65 -10.72
C HIS A 90 0.80 1.50 -11.66
N PRO A 91 2.03 1.45 -12.22
CA PRO A 91 2.44 0.30 -13.03
C PRO A 91 2.35 -1.03 -12.26
N LEU A 92 2.66 -1.03 -10.96
CA LEU A 92 2.56 -2.23 -10.12
C LEU A 92 1.10 -2.58 -9.79
N VAL A 93 0.23 -1.57 -9.60
CA VAL A 93 -1.21 -1.79 -9.43
C VAL A 93 -1.79 -2.48 -10.66
N PHE A 94 -1.47 -1.97 -11.85
CA PHE A 94 -1.95 -2.51 -13.11
C PHE A 94 -1.43 -3.94 -13.33
N LEU A 95 -0.12 -4.14 -13.20
CA LEU A 95 0.51 -5.45 -13.35
C LEU A 95 -0.08 -6.47 -12.37
N GLY A 96 -0.19 -6.12 -11.09
CA GLY A 96 -0.78 -6.99 -10.06
C GLY A 96 -2.25 -7.31 -10.34
N SER A 97 -3.02 -6.35 -10.84
CA SER A 97 -4.43 -6.57 -11.22
C SER A 97 -4.57 -7.50 -12.42
N VAL A 98 -3.69 -7.36 -13.43
CA VAL A 98 -3.66 -8.26 -14.61
C VAL A 98 -3.26 -9.68 -14.20
N LEU A 99 -2.18 -9.83 -13.44
CA LEU A 99 -1.76 -11.14 -12.92
C LEU A 99 -2.85 -11.76 -12.02
N GLY A 100 -3.49 -10.92 -11.21
CA GLY A 100 -4.62 -11.29 -10.37
C GLY A 100 -5.83 -11.80 -11.15
N LEU A 101 -6.18 -11.13 -12.25
CA LEU A 101 -7.24 -11.54 -13.17
C LEU A 101 -6.89 -12.88 -13.84
N LEU A 102 -5.67 -13.02 -14.36
CA LEU A 102 -5.22 -14.26 -14.99
C LEU A 102 -5.27 -15.41 -13.98
N ALA A 103 -4.77 -15.20 -12.76
CA ALA A 103 -4.89 -16.18 -11.68
C ALA A 103 -6.36 -16.50 -11.39
N PHE A 104 -7.24 -15.51 -11.27
CA PHE A 104 -8.66 -15.75 -11.03
C PHE A 104 -9.35 -16.56 -12.13
N LEU A 105 -8.98 -16.34 -13.40
CA LEU A 105 -9.57 -17.05 -14.54
C LEU A 105 -9.01 -18.47 -14.75
N PHE A 106 -7.75 -18.70 -14.38
CA PHE A 106 -7.03 -19.94 -14.73
C PHE A 106 -6.59 -20.78 -13.52
N ASP A 107 -6.81 -20.32 -12.29
CA ASP A 107 -6.53 -21.10 -11.07
C ASP A 107 -7.56 -22.22 -10.91
N PRO A 108 -7.14 -23.50 -11.03
CA PRO A 108 -8.05 -24.64 -10.93
C PRO A 108 -8.47 -24.95 -9.50
N PHE A 109 -7.91 -24.28 -8.49
CA PHE A 109 -8.14 -24.59 -7.07
C PHE A 109 -8.96 -23.53 -6.33
N GLY A 110 -8.96 -22.26 -6.76
CA GLY A 110 -9.63 -21.18 -6.02
C GLY A 110 -10.20 -20.04 -6.85
N GLY A 111 -10.17 -20.12 -8.19
CA GLY A 111 -10.63 -19.06 -9.08
C GLY A 111 -12.15 -18.93 -9.19
N HIS A 112 -12.88 -20.04 -9.26
CA HIS A 112 -14.33 -20.11 -9.47
C HIS A 112 -14.97 -18.99 -10.33
N PRO A 113 -14.41 -18.61 -11.49
CA PRO A 113 -14.93 -17.52 -12.30
C PRO A 113 -16.35 -17.78 -12.83
N GLU A 114 -16.76 -19.05 -12.93
CA GLU A 114 -18.10 -19.49 -13.32
C GLU A 114 -19.23 -18.98 -12.40
N LEU A 115 -18.91 -18.60 -11.17
CA LEU A 115 -19.87 -18.03 -10.22
C LEU A 115 -20.18 -16.55 -10.50
N TYR A 116 -19.46 -15.93 -11.44
CA TYR A 116 -19.52 -14.50 -11.71
C TYR A 116 -19.87 -14.24 -13.19
N SER A 117 -20.81 -13.32 -13.43
CA SER A 117 -21.10 -12.88 -14.80
C SER A 117 -19.90 -12.13 -15.39
N ALA A 118 -19.74 -12.18 -16.72
CA ALA A 118 -18.66 -11.46 -17.41
C ALA A 118 -18.64 -9.96 -17.06
N GLY A 119 -19.82 -9.32 -16.95
CA GLY A 119 -19.92 -7.92 -16.53
C GLY A 119 -19.42 -7.68 -15.11
N LYS A 120 -19.67 -8.61 -14.17
CA LYS A 120 -19.16 -8.52 -12.79
C LYS A 120 -17.64 -8.70 -12.75
N ILE A 121 -17.08 -9.61 -13.54
CA ILE A 121 -15.62 -9.78 -13.65
C ILE A 121 -14.95 -8.52 -14.21
N ILE A 122 -15.53 -7.91 -15.26
CA ILE A 122 -15.05 -6.64 -15.81
C ILE A 122 -15.09 -5.55 -14.74
N LEU A 123 -16.19 -5.43 -13.99
CA LEU A 123 -16.30 -4.45 -12.91
C LEU A 123 -15.24 -4.67 -11.82
N ILE A 124 -15.04 -5.92 -11.38
CA ILE A 124 -14.00 -6.28 -10.41
C ILE A 124 -12.61 -5.87 -10.93
N PHE A 125 -12.31 -6.13 -12.20
CA PHE A 125 -11.04 -5.75 -12.81
C PHE A 125 -10.85 -4.24 -12.86
N LEU A 126 -11.88 -3.49 -13.27
CA LEU A 126 -11.87 -2.02 -13.26
C LEU A 126 -11.65 -1.47 -11.85
N CYS A 127 -12.37 -1.99 -10.86
CA CYS A 127 -12.17 -1.62 -9.46
C CYS A 127 -10.73 -1.89 -9.00
N SER A 128 -10.14 -3.02 -9.39
CA SER A 128 -8.76 -3.38 -9.06
C SER A 128 -7.73 -2.40 -9.65
N ILE A 129 -7.83 -2.09 -10.95
CA ILE A 129 -6.87 -1.18 -11.60
C ILE A 129 -6.98 0.27 -11.09
N PHE A 130 -8.18 0.70 -10.69
CA PHE A 130 -8.42 2.05 -10.16
C PHE A 130 -8.29 2.14 -8.64
N LEU A 131 -7.89 1.05 -7.95
CA LEU A 131 -7.84 0.98 -6.49
C LEU A 131 -9.15 1.42 -5.82
N ILE A 132 -10.29 1.00 -6.37
CA ILE A 132 -11.61 1.15 -5.76
C ILE A 132 -11.90 -0.13 -4.95
N PRO A 133 -12.05 -0.06 -3.61
CA PRO A 133 -12.38 -1.22 -2.80
C PRO A 133 -13.72 -1.84 -3.23
N PHE A 134 -13.71 -3.13 -3.54
CA PHE A 134 -14.88 -3.88 -3.97
C PHE A 134 -14.86 -5.33 -3.46
N PRO A 135 -15.12 -5.55 -2.16
CA PRO A 135 -14.98 -6.85 -1.50
C PRO A 135 -16.17 -7.78 -1.80
N VAL A 136 -16.21 -8.33 -3.01
CA VAL A 136 -17.34 -9.15 -3.50
C VAL A 136 -17.00 -10.61 -3.81
N ILE A 137 -15.73 -11.00 -3.71
CA ILE A 137 -15.26 -12.36 -4.00
C ILE A 137 -15.13 -13.15 -2.70
N GLY A 138 -16.05 -14.07 -2.46
CA GLY A 138 -16.11 -14.84 -1.20
C GLY A 138 -14.96 -15.84 -1.07
N GLU A 139 -14.57 -16.46 -2.19
CA GLU A 139 -13.48 -17.43 -2.29
C GLU A 139 -12.11 -16.80 -1.99
N ARG A 140 -12.04 -15.46 -2.05
CA ARG A 140 -10.86 -14.66 -1.71
C ARG A 140 -11.10 -13.85 -0.44
N SER A 141 -11.85 -14.40 0.51
CA SER A 141 -12.06 -13.88 1.87
C SER A 141 -12.57 -12.43 1.91
N PHE A 142 -13.31 -12.00 0.89
CA PHE A 142 -13.78 -10.61 0.75
C PHE A 142 -12.66 -9.58 0.90
N ASN A 143 -11.47 -9.88 0.34
CA ASN A 143 -10.38 -8.92 0.16
C ASN A 143 -10.90 -7.64 -0.52
N LEU A 144 -10.48 -6.46 -0.03
CA LEU A 144 -10.89 -5.17 -0.60
C LEU A 144 -10.57 -5.07 -2.09
N PHE A 145 -9.42 -5.62 -2.49
CA PHE A 145 -8.95 -5.70 -3.85
C PHE A 145 -8.86 -7.16 -4.27
N GLY A 146 -10.00 -7.79 -4.57
CA GLY A 146 -10.11 -9.24 -4.74
C GLY A 146 -9.14 -9.85 -5.77
N LEU A 147 -8.75 -9.13 -6.83
CA LEU A 147 -7.76 -9.63 -7.79
C LEU A 147 -6.32 -9.43 -7.32
N ASN A 148 -6.05 -8.40 -6.52
CA ASN A 148 -4.73 -8.04 -6.06
C ASN A 148 -4.78 -7.72 -4.56
N ALA A 149 -4.87 -8.76 -3.72
CA ALA A 149 -4.97 -8.61 -2.27
C ALA A 149 -3.96 -7.59 -1.70
N PRO A 150 -2.64 -7.65 -1.98
CA PRO A 150 -1.67 -6.71 -1.40
C PRO A 150 -1.81 -5.25 -1.87
N ALA A 151 -2.69 -4.96 -2.84
CA ALA A 151 -2.99 -3.59 -3.29
C ALA A 151 -3.56 -2.70 -2.19
N TRP A 152 -4.08 -3.27 -1.10
CA TRP A 152 -4.54 -2.50 0.06
C TRP A 152 -3.43 -1.59 0.63
N SER A 153 -2.18 -2.07 0.61
CA SER A 153 -1.03 -1.26 1.05
C SER A 153 -0.74 -0.10 0.10
N LEU A 154 -0.87 -0.31 -1.22
CA LEU A 154 -0.70 0.73 -2.23
C LEU A 154 -1.82 1.79 -2.16
N PHE A 155 -3.05 1.37 -1.84
CA PHE A 155 -4.16 2.28 -1.58
C PHE A 155 -3.81 3.23 -0.43
N TRP A 156 -3.39 2.71 0.73
CA TRP A 156 -2.98 3.54 1.86
C TRP A 156 -1.76 4.42 1.56
N GLU A 157 -0.82 3.94 0.75
CA GLU A 157 0.28 4.74 0.24
C GLU A 157 -0.22 5.94 -0.60
N TYR A 158 -1.23 5.78 -1.47
CA TYR A 158 -1.84 6.91 -2.18
C TYR A 158 -2.51 7.90 -1.22
N ILE A 159 -3.27 7.41 -0.23
CA ILE A 159 -3.88 8.26 0.80
C ILE A 159 -2.80 9.03 1.58
N ALA A 160 -1.72 8.36 1.98
CA ALA A 160 -0.58 8.99 2.66
C ALA A 160 0.08 10.06 1.78
N ASN A 161 0.23 9.82 0.47
CA ASN A 161 0.76 10.81 -0.47
C ASN A 161 -0.16 12.04 -0.58
N ILE A 162 -1.48 11.86 -0.58
CA ILE A 162 -2.46 12.96 -0.57
C ILE A 162 -2.35 13.76 0.72
N VAL A 163 -2.42 13.09 1.87
CA VAL A 163 -2.31 13.71 3.19
C VAL A 163 -0.96 14.42 3.34
N TYR A 164 0.12 13.83 2.82
CA TYR A 164 1.42 14.47 2.79
C TYR A 164 1.42 15.77 1.98
N ALA A 165 0.95 15.72 0.73
CA ALA A 165 0.97 16.85 -0.20
C ALA A 165 0.05 18.02 0.18
N PHE A 166 -0.99 17.79 0.98
CA PHE A 166 -1.91 18.86 1.41
C PHE A 166 -1.69 19.31 2.85
N VAL A 167 -1.20 18.41 3.71
CA VAL A 167 -1.19 18.62 5.16
C VAL A 167 0.23 18.47 5.72
N LEU A 168 0.82 17.27 5.69
CA LEU A 168 1.98 16.96 6.54
C LEU A 168 3.23 17.79 6.23
N TYR A 169 3.53 18.07 4.95
CA TYR A 169 4.73 18.83 4.60
C TYR A 169 4.69 20.30 5.08
N ARG A 170 3.50 20.81 5.42
CA ARG A 170 3.28 22.18 5.91
C ARG A 170 3.29 22.28 7.43
N ILE A 171 3.26 21.15 8.12
CA ILE A 171 3.14 21.10 9.58
C ILE A 171 4.52 21.21 10.22
N SER A 172 4.63 21.97 11.31
CA SER A 172 5.89 22.10 12.05
C SER A 172 6.22 20.83 12.83
N ARG A 173 7.52 20.61 13.09
CA ARG A 173 8.02 19.45 13.85
C ARG A 173 7.29 19.25 15.19
N LYS A 174 6.90 20.31 15.90
CA LYS A 174 6.18 20.22 17.18
C LYS A 174 4.87 19.44 17.05
N TYR A 175 4.07 19.75 16.02
CA TYR A 175 2.79 19.09 15.79
C TYR A 175 2.96 17.68 15.22
N LEU A 176 4.02 17.44 14.43
CA LEU A 176 4.36 16.08 14.00
C LEU A 176 4.69 15.17 15.19
N ILE A 177 5.39 15.67 16.21
CA ILE A 177 5.65 14.93 17.45
C ILE A 177 4.33 14.61 18.17
N VAL A 178 3.42 15.59 18.28
CA VAL A 178 2.10 15.37 18.88
C VAL A 178 1.32 14.29 18.10
N LEU A 179 1.32 14.35 16.77
CA LEU A 179 0.67 13.37 15.92
C LEU A 179 1.27 11.96 16.13
N ILE A 180 2.60 11.84 16.21
CA ILE A 180 3.27 10.57 16.50
C ILE A 180 2.82 10.01 17.85
N ILE A 181 2.75 10.84 18.90
CA ILE A 181 2.30 10.40 20.23
C ILE A 181 0.86 9.91 20.18
N ILE A 182 -0.03 10.66 19.52
CA ILE A 182 -1.44 10.27 19.36
C ILE A 182 -1.55 8.94 18.58
N SER A 183 -0.82 8.80 17.47
CA SER A 183 -0.80 7.57 16.68
C SER A 183 -0.26 6.39 17.47
N ALA A 184 0.79 6.58 18.29
CA ALA A 184 1.34 5.54 19.14
C ALA A 184 0.32 5.07 20.20
N ILE A 185 -0.38 6.00 20.85
CA ILE A 185 -1.44 5.69 21.82
C ILE A 185 -2.58 4.92 21.12
N ALA A 186 -3.01 5.39 19.94
CA ALA A 186 -4.05 4.73 19.17
C ALA A 186 -3.66 3.31 18.77
N LEU A 187 -2.40 3.11 18.33
CA LEU A 187 -1.88 1.80 17.99
C LEU A 187 -1.85 0.86 19.20
N CYS A 188 -1.39 1.33 20.36
CA CYS A 188 -1.43 0.54 21.60
C CYS A 188 -2.86 0.17 22.00
N TYR A 189 -3.80 1.12 21.86
CA TYR A 189 -5.21 0.88 22.16
C TYR A 189 -5.83 -0.18 21.23
N VAL A 190 -5.59 -0.08 19.91
CA VAL A 190 -6.05 -1.07 18.93
C VAL A 190 -5.43 -2.44 19.21
N SER A 191 -4.11 -2.49 19.43
CA SER A 191 -3.42 -3.74 19.75
C SER A 191 -3.97 -4.42 21.00
N TYR A 192 -4.33 -3.63 22.04
CA TYR A 192 -4.90 -4.17 23.27
C TYR A 192 -6.35 -4.64 23.09
N SER A 193 -7.18 -3.84 22.39
CA SER A 193 -8.61 -4.13 22.22
C SER A 193 -8.91 -5.24 21.21
N ALA A 194 -8.18 -5.28 20.09
CA ALA A 194 -8.34 -6.28 19.04
C ALA A 194 -7.45 -7.53 19.26
N GLY A 195 -6.50 -7.48 20.20
CA GLY A 195 -5.55 -8.56 20.48
C GLY A 195 -4.49 -8.78 19.40
N ASN A 196 -4.49 -7.97 18.34
CA ASN A 196 -3.49 -7.93 17.28
C ASN A 196 -3.60 -6.59 16.50
N VAL A 197 -2.71 -6.39 15.52
CA VAL A 197 -2.74 -5.24 14.60
C VAL A 197 -2.89 -5.67 13.13
N LEU A 198 -3.32 -6.91 12.91
CA LEU A 198 -3.54 -7.49 11.59
C LEU A 198 -4.95 -7.14 11.10
N GLY A 199 -5.06 -6.11 10.25
CA GLY A 199 -6.34 -5.67 9.68
C GLY A 199 -6.17 -4.70 8.52
N GLY A 200 -7.26 -4.11 8.05
CA GLY A 200 -7.23 -3.02 7.05
C GLY A 200 -7.29 -3.49 5.60
N TRP A 201 -7.39 -4.81 5.37
CA TRP A 201 -7.31 -5.43 4.04
C TRP A 201 -8.59 -6.16 3.61
N GLY A 202 -9.48 -6.50 4.54
CA GLY A 202 -10.71 -7.25 4.30
C GLY A 202 -11.95 -6.43 4.60
N LYS A 203 -13.11 -6.88 4.09
CA LYS A 203 -14.42 -6.22 4.27
C LYS A 203 -14.72 -5.80 5.71
N ASP A 204 -14.50 -6.70 6.66
CA ASP A 204 -14.89 -6.50 8.06
C ASP A 204 -13.80 -5.79 8.87
N SER A 205 -12.61 -5.60 8.30
CA SER A 205 -11.47 -4.94 8.93
C SER A 205 -11.08 -3.64 8.23
N PHE A 206 -11.91 -3.13 7.33
CA PHE A 206 -11.66 -1.86 6.64
C PHE A 206 -12.16 -0.68 7.48
N TRP A 207 -11.25 0.23 7.80
CA TRP A 207 -11.47 1.42 8.63
C TRP A 207 -11.23 2.71 7.84
#